data_AF-A0A0J9BPQ3-F1
#
_entry.id   AF-A0A0J9BPQ3-F1
#
_cell.length_a   1.000
_cell.length_b   1.000
_cell.length_c   1.000
_cell.angle_alpha   90.00
_cell.angle_beta   90.00
_cell.angle_gamma   90.00
#
_symmetry.space_group_name_H-M   'P 1'
#
loop_
_entity.id
_entity.type
_entity.pdbx_description
1 polymer ?
#
loop_
_entity_poly.entity_id
_entity_poly.type
_entity_poly.pdbx_seq_one_letter_code
_entity_poly.pdbx_strand_id
1 'polypeptide(L)'
;MRYIKNLGIIQSAVYNALGVGRENAISRAELSRITGYRDRRIREAIEALRYDKVILNLDNGDGYYIPDSTPQGRQEAAVWLAKQDRRMRSMKYSTRGARRFVAHDKKRDMPGQINMFGAGGI
;
A
#
# COMPACT_ATOMS: atom_id res chain seq x y z
N MET A 1 -24.51 11.24 -8.63
CA MET A 1 -23.47 10.89 -9.64
C MET A 1 -22.58 12.10 -10.02
N ARG A 2 -21.73 12.60 -9.11
CA ARG A 2 -20.82 13.74 -9.38
C ARG A 2 -19.32 13.43 -9.12
N TYR A 3 -19.03 12.25 -8.57
CA TYR A 3 -17.71 11.89 -8.05
C TYR A 3 -16.76 11.24 -9.08
N ILE A 4 -17.29 10.46 -10.03
CA ILE A 4 -16.48 9.65 -10.97
C ILE A 4 -15.75 10.54 -11.99
N LYS A 5 -16.35 11.64 -12.44
CA LYS A 5 -15.73 12.56 -13.40
C LYS A 5 -14.50 13.30 -12.86
N ASN A 6 -14.40 13.46 -11.53
CA ASN A 6 -13.27 14.16 -10.91
C ASN A 6 -12.05 13.23 -10.75
N LEU A 7 -12.29 11.94 -10.47
CA LEU A 7 -11.20 10.98 -10.26
C LEU A 7 -10.35 10.77 -11.51
N GLY A 8 -10.96 10.67 -12.70
CA GLY A 8 -10.22 10.54 -13.95
C GLY A 8 -9.27 11.71 -14.23
N ILE A 9 -9.71 12.94 -13.95
CA ILE A 9 -8.88 14.14 -14.09
C ILE A 9 -7.70 14.11 -13.10
N ILE A 10 -7.97 13.73 -11.85
CA ILE A 10 -6.91 13.60 -10.83
C ILE A 10 -5.92 12.50 -11.25
N GLN A 11 -6.40 11.35 -11.73
CA GLN A 11 -5.56 10.26 -12.21
C GLN A 11 -4.66 10.71 -13.35
N SER A 12 -5.19 11.41 -14.35
CA SER A 12 -4.39 11.96 -15.44
C SER A 12 -3.34 12.97 -14.94
N ALA A 13 -3.74 13.89 -14.06
CA ALA A 13 -2.81 14.87 -13.49
C ALA A 13 -1.69 14.21 -12.67
N VAL A 14 -2.02 13.21 -11.85
CA VAL A 14 -1.05 12.44 -11.06
C VAL A 14 -0.13 11.64 -11.97
N TYR A 15 -0.67 10.90 -12.94
CA TYR A 15 0.13 10.06 -13.84
C TYR A 15 1.12 10.89 -14.66
N ASN A 16 0.67 12.02 -15.21
CA ASN A 16 1.51 12.92 -16.00
C ASN A 16 2.60 13.61 -15.16
N ALA A 17 2.45 13.63 -13.84
CA ALA A 17 3.42 14.19 -12.91
C ALA A 17 4.45 13.15 -12.42
N LEU A 18 4.27 11.87 -12.73
CA LEU A 18 5.24 10.83 -12.38
C LEU A 18 6.40 10.84 -13.38
N GLY A 19 7.62 10.72 -12.85
CA GLY A 19 8.82 10.51 -13.65
C GLY A 19 8.97 9.06 -14.11
N VAL A 20 9.68 8.88 -15.23
CA VAL A 20 10.12 7.57 -15.72
C VAL A 20 11.54 7.31 -15.20
N GLY A 21 11.82 6.11 -14.70
CA GLY A 21 13.09 5.75 -14.09
C GLY A 21 13.09 5.95 -12.57
N ARG A 22 13.88 5.14 -11.87
CA ARG A 22 13.92 5.10 -10.39
C ARG A 22 14.43 6.40 -9.79
N GLU A 23 15.37 7.03 -10.46
CA GLU A 23 15.99 8.31 -10.12
C GLU A 23 15.00 9.48 -10.17
N ASN A 24 13.90 9.34 -10.91
CA ASN A 24 12.86 10.35 -11.03
C ASN A 24 11.66 10.10 -10.11
N ALA A 25 11.86 9.31 -9.05
CA ALA A 25 10.82 9.04 -8.06
C ALA A 25 10.38 10.31 -7.32
N ILE A 26 9.06 10.49 -7.25
CA ILE A 26 8.44 11.70 -6.71
C ILE A 26 7.56 11.39 -5.50
N SER A 27 7.71 12.16 -4.43
CA SER A 27 6.95 11.96 -3.18
C SER A 27 5.48 12.35 -3.34
N ARG A 28 4.58 11.82 -2.49
CA ARG A 28 3.17 12.24 -2.50
C ARG A 28 2.97 13.69 -2.08
N ALA A 29 3.84 14.21 -1.22
CA ALA A 29 3.82 15.62 -0.83
C ALA A 29 4.12 16.50 -2.05
N GLU A 30 5.11 16.11 -2.85
CA GLU A 30 5.46 16.82 -4.07
C GLU A 30 4.38 16.68 -5.14
N LEU A 31 3.82 15.49 -5.35
CA LEU A 31 2.64 15.29 -6.21
C LEU A 31 1.46 16.18 -5.79
N SER A 32 1.22 16.31 -4.48
CA SER A 32 0.18 17.21 -3.96
C SER A 32 0.48 18.67 -4.29
N ARG A 33 1.75 19.09 -4.13
CA ARG A 33 2.22 20.45 -4.40
C ARG A 33 2.04 20.83 -5.88
N ILE A 34 2.46 19.95 -6.80
CA ILE A 34 2.45 20.25 -8.24
C ILE A 34 1.08 20.08 -8.90
N THR A 35 0.26 19.15 -8.41
CA THR A 35 -1.10 18.94 -8.97
C THR A 35 -2.17 19.80 -8.28
N GLY A 36 -1.86 20.37 -7.11
CA GLY A 36 -2.82 21.13 -6.28
C GLY A 36 -3.85 20.27 -5.56
N TYR A 37 -3.81 18.94 -5.71
CA TYR A 37 -4.73 18.03 -5.02
C TYR A 37 -4.21 17.63 -3.64
N ARG A 38 -5.13 17.40 -2.70
CA ARG A 38 -4.79 16.95 -1.34
C ARG A 38 -4.19 15.54 -1.37
N ASP A 39 -3.25 15.25 -0.47
CA ASP A 39 -2.57 13.95 -0.35
C ASP A 39 -3.52 12.74 -0.38
N ARG A 40 -4.68 12.83 0.29
CA ARG A 40 -5.68 11.75 0.27
C ARG A 40 -6.18 11.42 -1.15
N ARG A 41 -6.35 12.44 -2.01
CA ARG A 41 -6.75 12.27 -3.41
C ARG A 41 -5.61 11.72 -4.27
N ILE A 42 -4.38 12.16 -4.00
CA ILE A 42 -3.18 11.59 -4.63
C ILE A 42 -3.09 10.09 -4.34
N ARG A 43 -3.25 9.69 -3.07
CA ARG A 43 -3.22 8.29 -2.67
C ARG A 43 -4.30 7.46 -3.37
N GLU A 44 -5.56 7.93 -3.35
CA GLU A 44 -6.68 7.28 -4.04
C GLU A 44 -6.43 7.14 -5.56
N ALA A 45 -5.85 8.17 -6.19
CA ALA A 45 -5.51 8.14 -7.62
C ALA A 45 -4.38 7.15 -7.94
N ILE A 46 -3.31 7.11 -7.14
CA ILE A 46 -2.21 6.14 -7.32
C ILE A 46 -2.73 4.70 -7.15
N GLU A 47 -3.54 4.44 -6.11
CA GLU A 47 -4.13 3.13 -5.86
C GLU A 47 -4.97 2.66 -7.05
N ALA A 48 -5.79 3.56 -7.61
CA ALA A 48 -6.62 3.25 -8.77
C ALA A 48 -5.80 3.11 -10.08
N LEU A 49 -4.79 3.95 -10.31
CA LEU A 49 -3.91 3.86 -11.48
C LEU A 49 -3.12 2.54 -11.51
N ARG A 50 -2.67 2.06 -10.35
CA ARG A 50 -1.91 0.80 -10.22
C ARG A 50 -2.66 -0.45 -10.68
N TYR A 51 -3.97 -0.37 -10.86
CA TYR A 51 -4.76 -1.47 -11.44
C TYR A 51 -4.34 -1.76 -12.89
N ASP A 52 -4.13 -0.71 -13.69
CA ASP A 52 -3.84 -0.83 -15.13
C ASP A 52 -2.45 -0.28 -15.55
N LYS A 53 -1.79 0.47 -14.66
CA LYS A 53 -0.51 1.15 -14.94
C LYS A 53 0.58 0.67 -13.99
N VAL A 54 1.79 0.50 -14.52
CA VAL A 54 2.95 0.17 -13.70
C VAL A 54 3.45 1.42 -12.98
N ILE A 55 3.25 1.47 -11.67
CA ILE A 55 3.75 2.54 -10.80
C ILE A 55 4.42 1.90 -9.59
N LEU A 56 5.74 1.97 -9.53
CA LEU A 56 6.52 1.43 -8.42
C LEU A 56 6.67 2.49 -7.33
N ASN A 57 7.14 2.05 -6.16
CA ASN A 57 7.58 2.96 -5.10
C ASN A 57 8.95 2.54 -4.58
N LEU A 58 9.71 3.52 -4.09
CA LEU A 58 10.97 3.28 -3.41
C LEU A 58 10.78 2.48 -2.12
N ASP A 59 11.83 1.77 -1.70
CA ASP A 59 11.78 0.87 -0.55
C ASP A 59 11.59 1.60 0.80
N ASN A 60 12.08 2.83 0.91
CA ASN A 60 11.84 3.73 2.04
C ASN A 60 10.43 4.34 2.03
N GLY A 61 9.65 4.14 0.95
CA GLY A 61 8.33 4.72 0.78
C GLY A 61 8.33 6.16 0.24
N ASP A 62 9.49 6.76 0.00
CA ASP A 62 9.65 8.17 -0.35
C ASP A 62 9.69 8.42 -1.86
N GLY A 63 8.75 7.85 -2.60
CA GLY A 63 8.55 8.26 -3.97
C GLY A 63 7.93 7.20 -4.85
N TYR A 64 7.23 7.68 -5.88
CA TYR A 64 6.56 6.90 -6.90
C TYR A 64 7.18 7.21 -8.26
N TYR A 65 7.31 6.19 -9.09
CA TYR A 65 7.86 6.35 -10.44
C TYR A 65 7.28 5.30 -11.38
N ILE A 66 7.38 5.57 -12.66
CA ILE A 66 7.12 4.61 -13.73
C ILE A 66 8.46 3.97 -14.07
N PRO A 67 8.63 2.64 -14.01
CA PRO A 67 9.90 2.03 -14.38
C PRO A 67 10.14 2.19 -15.89
N ASP A 68 11.40 2.28 -16.30
CA ASP A 68 11.76 2.28 -17.71
C ASP A 68 11.32 1.00 -18.43
N SER A 69 11.10 1.11 -19.75
CA SER A 69 10.78 -0.05 -20.60
C SER A 69 11.99 -0.93 -20.93
N THR A 70 13.15 -0.63 -20.34
CA THR A 70 14.39 -1.39 -20.50
C THR A 70 14.32 -2.74 -19.76
N PRO A 71 15.22 -3.70 -20.07
CA PRO A 71 15.36 -4.92 -19.27
C PRO A 71 15.56 -4.64 -17.77
N GLN A 72 16.31 -3.59 -17.44
CA GLN A 72 16.56 -3.13 -16.07
C GLN A 72 15.26 -2.70 -15.39
N GLY A 73 14.44 -1.87 -16.03
CA GLY A 73 13.14 -1.45 -15.47
C GLY A 73 12.16 -2.62 -15.29
N ARG A 74 12.17 -3.62 -16.20
CA ARG A 74 11.42 -4.88 -16.01
C ARG A 74 11.92 -5.68 -14.81
N GLN A 75 13.24 -5.75 -14.60
CA GLN A 75 13.83 -6.41 -13.45
C GLN A 75 13.44 -5.71 -12.14
N GLU A 76 13.44 -4.38 -12.11
CA GLU A 76 12.96 -3.61 -10.95
C GLU A 76 11.50 -3.92 -10.62
N ALA A 77 10.64 -3.96 -11.63
CA ALA A 77 9.23 -4.32 -11.46
C ALA A 77 9.08 -5.74 -10.90
N ALA A 78 9.86 -6.71 -11.40
CA ALA A 78 9.85 -8.09 -10.89
C ALA A 78 10.30 -8.17 -9.42
N VAL A 79 11.36 -7.45 -9.05
CA VAL A 79 11.82 -7.36 -7.65
C VAL A 79 10.76 -6.70 -6.76
N TRP A 80 10.12 -5.65 -7.24
CA TRP A 80 9.04 -4.98 -6.51
C TRP A 80 7.84 -5.91 -6.28
N LEU A 81 7.43 -6.68 -7.29
CA LEU A 81 6.35 -7.68 -7.17
C LEU A 81 6.68 -8.73 -6.10
N ALA A 82 7.88 -9.31 -6.14
CA ALA A 82 8.32 -10.29 -5.14
C ALA A 82 8.27 -9.71 -3.71
N LYS A 83 8.61 -8.42 -3.54
CA LYS A 83 8.47 -7.73 -2.25
C LYS A 83 7.00 -7.56 -1.84
N GLN A 84 6.10 -7.22 -2.76
CA GLN A 84 4.66 -7.12 -2.45
C GLN A 84 4.07 -8.48 -2.04
N ASP A 85 4.44 -9.56 -2.72
CA ASP A 85 4.01 -10.91 -2.35
C ASP A 85 4.46 -11.29 -0.94
N ARG A 86 5.71 -10.96 -0.59
CA ARG A 86 6.21 -11.15 0.77
C ARG A 86 5.43 -10.33 1.79
N ARG A 87 5.08 -9.07 1.47
CA ARG A 87 4.24 -8.22 2.33
C ARG A 87 2.84 -8.82 2.51
N MET A 88 2.23 -9.32 1.43
CA MET A 88 0.92 -9.99 1.49
C MET A 88 0.96 -11.22 2.41
N ARG A 89 1.98 -12.06 2.29
CA ARG A 89 2.19 -13.22 3.17
C ARG A 89 2.37 -12.78 4.62
N SER A 90 3.21 -11.79 4.87
CA SER A 90 3.44 -11.23 6.22
C SER A 90 2.13 -10.72 6.84
N MET A 91 1.32 -9.98 6.08
CA MET A 91 0.01 -9.49 6.52
C MET A 91 -0.97 -10.64 6.84
N LYS A 92 -0.96 -11.71 6.03
CA LYS A 92 -1.76 -12.91 6.31
C LYS A 92 -1.33 -13.55 7.63
N TYR A 93 -0.02 -13.61 7.91
CA TYR A 93 0.50 -14.17 9.16
C TYR A 93 0.20 -13.28 10.38
N SER A 94 0.39 -11.96 10.27
CA SER A 94 0.15 -11.02 11.38
C SER A 94 -1.32 -10.99 11.79
N THR A 95 -2.24 -11.17 10.84
CA THR A 95 -3.69 -11.23 11.12
C THR A 95 -4.17 -12.58 11.70
N ARG A 96 -3.30 -13.59 11.83
CA ARG A 96 -3.67 -14.94 12.30
C ARG A 96 -4.27 -14.92 13.71
N GLY A 97 -3.75 -14.08 14.61
CA GLY A 97 -4.27 -13.94 15.98
C GLY A 97 -5.72 -13.43 16.00
N ALA A 98 -5.97 -12.34 15.25
CA ALA A 98 -7.31 -11.77 15.12
C ALA A 98 -8.31 -12.75 14.48
N ARG A 99 -7.88 -13.51 13.45
CA ARG A 99 -8.73 -14.53 12.81
C ARG A 99 -9.14 -15.63 13.79
N ARG A 100 -8.21 -16.13 14.61
CA ARG A 100 -8.49 -17.12 15.65
C ARG A 100 -9.46 -16.59 16.70
N PHE A 101 -9.28 -15.34 17.11
CA PHE A 101 -10.18 -14.67 18.06
C PHE A 101 -11.63 -14.65 17.55
N VAL A 102 -11.84 -14.27 16.28
CA VAL A 102 -13.18 -14.28 15.65
C VAL A 102 -13.73 -15.71 15.50
N ALA A 103 -12.87 -16.70 15.21
CA ALA A 103 -13.27 -18.09 15.07
C ALA A 103 -13.59 -18.80 16.41
N HIS A 104 -13.47 -18.11 17.56
CA HIS A 104 -13.66 -18.68 18.89
C HIS A 104 -12.74 -19.89 19.17
N ASP A 105 -11.60 -19.96 18.49
CA ASP A 105 -10.59 -21.00 18.72
C ASP A 105 -9.95 -20.78 20.09
N LYS A 106 -10.03 -21.78 20.98
CA LYS A 106 -9.40 -21.72 22.32
C LYS A 106 -7.89 -21.52 22.18
N LYS A 107 -7.36 -20.56 22.93
CA LYS A 107 -5.94 -20.16 22.92
C LYS A 107 -5.02 -21.28 23.45
N ARG A 108 -3.74 -21.21 23.06
CA ARG A 108 -2.64 -21.51 24.00
C ARG A 108 -2.44 -20.23 24.80
N ASP A 109 -2.61 -20.29 26.11
CA ASP A 109 -2.36 -19.14 26.97
C ASP A 109 -0.92 -18.67 26.82
N MET A 110 -0.71 -17.35 26.84
CA MET A 110 0.65 -16.81 26.86
C MET A 110 1.20 -17.00 28.28
N PRO A 111 2.30 -17.76 28.47
CA PRO A 111 2.86 -17.94 29.79
C PRO A 111 3.15 -16.58 30.46
N GLY A 112 2.71 -16.41 31.71
CA GLY A 112 2.88 -15.17 32.46
C GLY A 112 1.78 -14.10 32.24
N GLN A 113 0.82 -14.33 31.34
CA GLN A 113 -0.35 -13.45 31.23
C GLN A 113 -1.35 -13.73 32.37
N ILE A 114 -1.36 -12.88 33.40
CA ILE A 114 -2.34 -12.95 34.50
C ILE A 114 -3.68 -12.41 33.99
N ASN A 115 -4.69 -13.27 33.90
CA ASN A 115 -6.07 -12.84 33.70
C ASN A 115 -6.63 -12.33 35.04
N MET A 116 -6.52 -11.02 35.29
CA MET A 116 -6.90 -10.41 36.58
C MET A 116 -8.44 -10.37 36.82
N PHE A 117 -9.26 -10.87 35.87
CA PHE A 117 -10.73 -10.76 35.91
C PHE A 117 -11.47 -12.06 35.54
N GLY A 118 -10.94 -13.24 35.85
CA GLY A 118 -11.48 -14.51 35.35
C GLY A 118 -11.65 -15.65 36.36
N ALA A 119 -12.33 -15.42 37.48
CA ALA A 119 -13.02 -16.48 38.25
C ALA A 119 -14.00 -15.83 39.23
N GLY A 120 -15.20 -15.51 38.75
CA GLY A 120 -16.29 -14.94 39.55
C GLY A 120 -17.62 -15.20 38.86
N GLY A 121 -17.97 -16.48 38.72
CA GLY A 121 -19.27 -16.95 38.27
C GLY A 121 -19.72 -18.06 39.22
N ILE A 122 -20.89 -17.85 39.83
CA ILE A 122 -21.61 -18.77 40.74
C ILE A 122 -21.98 -20.05 39.99
#